data_AF-R7HLS5-F1
#
_entry.id   AF-R7HLS5-F1
#
_cell.length_a   1.000
_cell.length_b   1.000
_cell.length_c   1.000
_cell.angle_alpha   90.00
_cell.angle_beta   90.00
_cell.angle_gamma   90.00
#
_symmetry.space_group_name_H-M   'P 1'
#
loop_
_entity.id
_entity.type
_entity.pdbx_description
1 polymer ?
#
loop_
_entity_poly.entity_id
_entity_poly.type
_entity_poly.pdbx_seq_one_letter_code
_entity_poly.pdbx_strand_id
1 'polypeptide(L)'
;MRKNFIQYLLFAFIVAFTTACSDNGDDIVAPGNGSFMPITDWTATDSSIKASQSEDFQLTYSSSSLYVYEYTGNENVTMSYTFGNGGTLAASCVTIEKSGDAGKKLAKLLKGFNKIGTRGNAEVYSNTKSGTAAMLSSAYGSDGRMYATLSFAPYTPSKVDNADDNLDYVDLGLSVKWAKCNLGASAPEMAGDYYSWSEVKTKSSYWQSNYAYCDDPVYQNVYFYSNPLSNISGERRYDAATATLGAGWRMPTRNEAIELIYNCNWEQTEMNDIRGYKVTGPNGRSIFIPETGLKKQNKKATSNLRLWTSQAMSKTDEYAYTISMNYVKKEPELGEEWKAWGINIRPVKY
;
A
#
# COMPACT_ATOMS: atom_id res chain seq x y z
N MET A 1 14.84 20.03 -43.83
CA MET A 1 15.85 20.02 -42.75
C MET A 1 15.26 19.32 -41.54
N ARG A 2 15.44 17.99 -41.43
CA ARG A 2 15.03 17.20 -40.26
C ARG A 2 16.28 16.50 -39.75
N LYS A 3 17.00 17.18 -38.86
CA LYS A 3 18.08 16.60 -38.06
C LYS A 3 17.84 17.05 -36.62
N ASN A 4 17.96 16.10 -35.69
CA ASN A 4 18.04 16.26 -34.23
C ASN A 4 16.77 16.02 -33.40
N PHE A 5 16.07 14.89 -33.60
CA PHE A 5 15.09 14.37 -32.62
C PHE A 5 15.61 13.16 -31.81
N ILE A 6 16.86 12.72 -32.04
CA ILE A 6 17.41 11.46 -31.48
C ILE A 6 18.07 11.66 -30.09
N GLN A 7 18.15 12.88 -29.56
CA GLN A 7 19.04 13.16 -28.41
C GLN A 7 18.41 13.14 -27.00
N TYR A 8 17.11 12.85 -26.84
CA TYR A 8 16.45 12.93 -25.52
C TYR A 8 15.58 11.71 -25.13
N LEU A 9 15.90 10.52 -25.64
CA LEU A 9 15.24 9.25 -25.25
C LEU A 9 16.08 8.40 -24.29
N LEU A 10 16.98 9.04 -23.52
CA LEU A 10 17.82 8.41 -22.50
C LEU A 10 17.45 8.98 -21.12
N PHE A 11 16.37 8.47 -20.54
CA PHE A 11 16.23 8.40 -19.08
C PHE A 11 15.84 6.96 -18.70
N ALA A 12 16.90 6.25 -18.33
CA ALA A 12 17.03 4.90 -17.81
C ALA A 12 15.77 4.23 -17.22
N PHE A 13 15.42 3.08 -17.80
CA PHE A 13 15.03 1.89 -17.03
C PHE A 13 16.01 0.77 -17.39
N ILE A 14 17.03 0.58 -16.55
CA ILE A 14 17.80 -0.66 -16.48
C ILE A 14 17.47 -1.26 -15.12
N VAL A 15 16.56 -2.24 -15.09
CA VAL A 15 16.55 -3.28 -14.05
C VAL A 15 16.26 -4.59 -14.77
N ALA A 16 17.27 -5.45 -14.78
CA ALA A 16 17.23 -6.78 -15.36
C ALA A 16 16.56 -7.76 -14.39
N PHE A 17 15.62 -8.60 -14.85
CA PHE A 17 15.35 -9.92 -14.26
C PHE A 17 14.90 -10.90 -15.35
N THR A 18 15.43 -12.12 -15.25
CA THR A 18 15.36 -13.23 -16.20
C THR A 18 14.14 -14.14 -15.98
N THR A 19 13.56 -14.59 -17.11
CA THR A 19 12.77 -15.82 -17.37
C THR A 19 12.02 -16.52 -16.23
N ALA A 20 10.70 -16.63 -16.38
CA ALA A 20 9.92 -17.80 -15.97
C ALA A 20 8.68 -17.96 -16.88
N CYS A 21 8.50 -19.15 -17.47
CA CYS A 21 7.29 -19.55 -18.19
C CYS A 21 6.21 -20.04 -17.21
N SER A 22 4.94 -19.69 -17.43
CA SER A 22 3.84 -20.65 -17.70
C SER A 22 2.46 -19.99 -17.80
N ASP A 23 1.84 -20.20 -18.97
CA ASP A 23 0.42 -20.43 -19.30
C ASP A 23 -0.78 -19.73 -18.61
N ASN A 24 -1.52 -19.06 -19.51
CA ASN A 24 -2.96 -19.12 -19.83
C ASN A 24 -4.01 -18.47 -18.93
N GLY A 25 -4.70 -17.48 -19.53
CA GLY A 25 -6.14 -17.27 -19.37
C GLY A 25 -6.58 -15.81 -19.29
N ASP A 26 -6.95 -15.24 -20.45
CA ASP A 26 -7.98 -14.21 -20.75
C ASP A 26 -8.02 -12.90 -19.91
N ASP A 27 -8.04 -11.67 -20.44
CA ASP A 27 -8.49 -11.13 -21.73
C ASP A 27 -7.46 -10.13 -22.28
N ILE A 28 -6.85 -10.43 -23.44
CA ILE A 28 -6.16 -9.40 -24.24
C ILE A 28 -7.23 -8.68 -25.04
N VAL A 29 -7.54 -7.43 -24.65
CA VAL A 29 -8.44 -6.57 -25.43
C VAL A 29 -7.84 -6.38 -26.82
N ALA A 30 -8.48 -6.97 -27.83
CA ALA A 30 -8.08 -6.86 -29.22
C ALA A 30 -8.07 -5.39 -29.68
N PRO A 31 -7.09 -4.96 -30.50
CA PRO A 31 -7.05 -3.60 -31.04
C PRO A 31 -8.14 -3.45 -32.10
N GLY A 32 -9.15 -2.63 -31.80
CA GLY A 32 -10.19 -2.23 -32.75
C GLY A 32 -10.22 -0.72 -32.91
N ASN A 33 -9.99 -0.25 -34.14
CA ASN A 33 -10.25 1.08 -34.70
C ASN A 33 -9.99 2.31 -33.79
N GLY A 34 -8.87 3.01 -34.03
CA GLY A 34 -8.59 4.32 -33.45
C GLY A 34 -8.20 4.30 -31.97
N SER A 35 -7.90 3.13 -31.41
CA SER A 35 -7.38 3.01 -30.06
C SER A 35 -5.87 3.25 -30.05
N PHE A 36 -5.41 4.29 -29.34
CA PHE A 36 -4.00 4.51 -28.97
C PHE A 36 -3.49 3.47 -27.96
N MET A 37 -3.79 2.19 -28.17
CA MET A 37 -3.51 1.09 -27.23
C MET A 37 -2.11 0.54 -27.50
N PRO A 38 -1.11 0.85 -26.66
CA PRO A 38 0.16 0.14 -26.67
C PRO A 38 -0.03 -1.36 -26.44
N ILE A 39 0.76 -2.17 -27.15
CA ILE A 39 0.81 -3.62 -26.95
C ILE A 39 1.35 -3.90 -25.54
N THR A 40 0.61 -4.71 -24.79
CA THR A 40 0.97 -5.14 -23.43
C THR A 40 1.07 -6.66 -23.30
N ASP A 41 1.11 -7.37 -24.44
CA ASP A 41 1.55 -8.76 -24.49
C ASP A 41 3.08 -8.80 -24.34
N TRP A 42 3.55 -9.10 -23.14
CA TRP A 42 4.98 -9.13 -22.81
C TRP A 42 5.73 -10.29 -23.48
N THR A 43 5.03 -11.23 -24.11
CA THR A 43 5.64 -12.29 -24.94
C THR A 43 5.85 -11.84 -26.39
N ALA A 44 5.30 -10.69 -26.79
CA ALA A 44 5.44 -10.15 -28.13
C ALA A 44 6.92 -9.95 -28.50
N THR A 45 7.25 -10.36 -29.73
CA THR A 45 8.55 -10.16 -30.34
C THR A 45 8.50 -8.93 -31.25
N ASP A 46 9.66 -8.45 -31.65
CA ASP A 46 9.76 -7.37 -32.62
C ASP A 46 8.98 -7.65 -33.94
N SER A 47 8.96 -8.92 -34.35
CA SER A 47 8.29 -9.41 -35.54
C SER A 47 6.76 -9.45 -35.36
N SER A 48 6.26 -9.89 -34.20
CA SER A 48 4.82 -9.88 -33.93
C SER A 48 4.28 -8.46 -33.79
N ILE A 49 5.06 -7.54 -33.18
CA ILE A 49 4.69 -6.12 -33.09
C ILE A 49 4.55 -5.50 -34.48
N LYS A 50 5.53 -5.72 -35.36
CA LYS A 50 5.47 -5.25 -36.76
C LYS A 50 4.23 -5.77 -37.49
N ALA A 51 3.86 -7.04 -37.28
CA ALA A 51 2.70 -7.64 -37.92
C ALA A 51 1.35 -7.13 -37.35
N SER A 52 1.33 -6.74 -36.07
CA SER A 52 0.10 -6.28 -35.38
C SER A 52 -0.19 -4.79 -35.52
N GLN A 53 0.75 -4.00 -36.05
CA GLN A 53 0.60 -2.56 -36.10
C GLN A 53 -0.45 -2.13 -37.14
N SER A 54 -1.35 -1.22 -36.74
CA SER A 54 -2.33 -0.61 -37.66
C SER A 54 -1.64 0.15 -38.80
N GLU A 55 -2.27 0.17 -39.98
CA GLU A 55 -1.89 1.02 -41.12
C GLU A 55 -1.86 2.53 -40.77
N ASP A 56 -2.58 2.93 -39.71
CA ASP A 56 -2.59 4.30 -39.19
C ASP A 56 -1.24 4.72 -38.56
N PHE A 57 -0.32 3.78 -38.34
CA PHE A 57 0.95 4.02 -37.67
C PHE A 57 2.12 3.62 -38.55
N GLN A 58 2.95 4.60 -38.91
CA GLN A 58 4.12 4.39 -39.73
C GLN A 58 5.36 4.19 -38.84
N LEU A 59 6.14 3.14 -39.11
CA LEU A 59 7.45 2.94 -38.46
C LEU A 59 8.42 4.04 -38.93
N THR A 60 8.82 4.93 -38.02
CA THR A 60 9.75 6.04 -38.33
C THR A 60 11.16 5.82 -37.79
N TYR A 61 11.30 4.96 -36.79
CA TYR A 61 12.61 4.55 -36.28
C TYR A 61 12.60 3.08 -35.84
N SER A 62 13.69 2.37 -36.13
CA SER A 62 13.92 1.03 -35.62
C SER A 62 15.39 0.78 -35.30
N SER A 63 15.63 0.06 -34.23
CA SER A 63 16.91 -0.52 -33.84
C SER A 63 16.68 -1.93 -33.26
N SER A 64 17.74 -2.60 -32.81
CA SER A 64 17.61 -3.92 -32.15
C SER A 64 16.83 -3.87 -30.83
N SER A 65 16.68 -2.69 -30.21
CA SER A 65 16.07 -2.55 -28.88
C SER A 65 14.91 -1.57 -28.82
N LEU A 66 14.63 -0.84 -29.90
CA LEU A 66 13.60 0.21 -29.89
C LEU A 66 12.94 0.34 -31.27
N TYR A 67 11.62 0.21 -31.31
CA TYR A 67 10.78 0.64 -32.44
C TYR A 67 9.96 1.87 -32.06
N VAL A 68 9.83 2.79 -33.00
CA VAL A 68 9.01 4.00 -32.87
C VAL A 68 8.11 4.13 -34.09
N TYR A 69 6.82 4.24 -33.82
CA TYR A 69 5.77 4.43 -34.80
C TYR A 69 5.11 5.78 -34.58
N GLU A 70 4.94 6.54 -35.65
CA GLU A 70 4.22 7.82 -35.64
C GLU A 70 2.84 7.63 -36.28
N TYR A 71 1.83 8.21 -35.64
CA TYR A 71 0.47 8.24 -36.19
C TYR A 71 0.45 9.09 -37.46
N THR A 72 -0.17 8.59 -38.52
CA THR A 72 -0.20 9.25 -39.84
C THR A 72 -1.29 10.31 -39.97
N GLY A 73 -2.20 10.38 -38.99
CA GLY A 73 -3.25 11.40 -38.94
C GLY A 73 -2.78 12.77 -38.44
N ASN A 74 -3.73 13.65 -38.13
CA ASN A 74 -3.45 15.06 -37.80
C ASN A 74 -3.00 15.30 -36.35
N GLU A 75 -2.87 14.25 -35.53
CA GLU A 75 -2.48 14.36 -34.12
C GLU A 75 -1.02 13.94 -33.92
N ASN A 76 -0.30 14.64 -33.03
CA ASN A 76 1.06 14.25 -32.67
C ASN A 76 1.02 13.12 -31.65
N VAL A 77 0.98 11.89 -32.16
CA VAL A 77 0.99 10.66 -31.35
C VAL A 77 2.08 9.72 -31.81
N THR A 78 2.83 9.20 -30.84
CA THR A 78 3.89 8.23 -31.06
C THR A 78 3.66 7.01 -30.18
N MET A 79 3.83 5.82 -30.76
CA MET A 79 3.94 4.57 -30.04
C MET A 79 5.39 4.11 -30.06
N SER A 80 5.94 3.72 -28.92
CA SER A 80 7.27 3.15 -28.86
C SER A 80 7.30 1.84 -28.10
N TYR A 81 8.15 0.93 -28.56
CA TYR A 81 8.30 -0.42 -28.03
C TYR A 81 9.77 -0.67 -27.77
N THR A 82 10.11 -0.98 -26.52
CA THR A 82 11.47 -1.32 -26.10
C THR A 82 11.58 -2.81 -25.91
N PHE A 83 12.66 -3.42 -26.40
CA PHE A 83 12.88 -4.87 -26.33
C PHE A 83 14.04 -5.20 -25.38
N GLY A 84 13.87 -6.28 -24.61
CA GLY A 84 14.87 -6.80 -23.69
C GLY A 84 15.82 -7.80 -24.32
N ASN A 85 16.68 -8.39 -23.48
CA ASN A 85 17.54 -9.51 -23.89
C ASN A 85 16.69 -10.71 -24.31
N GLY A 86 16.80 -11.13 -25.57
CA GLY A 86 15.96 -12.19 -26.15
C GLY A 86 14.90 -11.67 -27.13
N GLY A 87 14.81 -10.35 -27.37
CA GLY A 87 13.96 -9.78 -28.41
C GLY A 87 12.47 -9.69 -28.04
N THR A 88 12.12 -9.95 -26.77
CA THR A 88 10.77 -9.81 -26.24
C THR A 88 10.51 -8.39 -25.74
N LEU A 89 9.24 -7.98 -25.77
CA LEU A 89 8.79 -6.68 -25.32
C LEU A 89 9.11 -6.45 -23.82
N ALA A 90 9.83 -5.37 -23.53
CA ALA A 90 10.20 -4.96 -22.17
C ALA A 90 9.43 -3.72 -21.71
N ALA A 91 9.04 -2.84 -22.63
CA ALA A 91 8.18 -1.71 -22.33
C ALA A 91 7.41 -1.26 -23.58
N SER A 92 6.19 -0.78 -23.39
CA SER A 92 5.42 -0.12 -24.45
C SER A 92 4.91 1.22 -23.97
N CYS A 93 5.05 2.24 -24.81
CA CYS A 93 4.75 3.62 -24.45
C CYS A 93 3.86 4.26 -25.50
N VAL A 94 2.94 5.10 -25.04
CA VAL A 94 2.22 6.06 -25.88
C VAL A 94 2.59 7.47 -25.43
N THR A 95 3.03 8.28 -26.39
CA THR A 95 3.31 9.70 -26.20
C THR A 95 2.34 10.51 -27.03
N ILE A 96 1.65 11.45 -26.41
CA ILE A 96 0.67 12.33 -27.07
C ILE A 96 0.96 13.78 -26.69
N GLU A 97 0.86 14.68 -27.67
CA GLU A 97 0.86 16.11 -27.37
C GLU A 97 -0.30 16.44 -26.43
N LYS A 98 -0.02 17.19 -25.37
CA LYS A 98 -0.99 17.56 -24.34
C LYS A 98 -1.88 18.71 -24.83
N SER A 99 -2.73 18.41 -25.80
CA SER A 99 -3.76 19.29 -26.36
C SER A 99 -5.12 18.60 -26.34
N GLY A 100 -6.20 19.39 -26.27
CA GLY A 100 -7.58 18.88 -26.29
C GLY A 100 -7.85 17.77 -25.27
N ASP A 101 -8.30 16.61 -25.76
CA ASP A 101 -8.73 15.45 -24.95
C ASP A 101 -7.62 14.45 -24.59
N ALA A 102 -6.34 14.79 -24.80
CA ALA A 102 -5.20 13.90 -24.55
C ALA A 102 -5.25 13.23 -23.16
N GLY A 103 -5.55 13.99 -22.10
CA GLY A 103 -5.66 13.46 -20.74
C GLY A 103 -6.78 12.41 -20.60
N LYS A 104 -7.93 12.61 -21.24
CA LYS A 104 -9.04 11.64 -21.22
C LYS A 104 -8.68 10.36 -21.99
N LYS A 105 -7.95 10.49 -23.10
CA LYS A 105 -7.45 9.34 -23.89
C LYS A 105 -6.51 8.48 -23.05
N LEU A 106 -5.55 9.09 -22.35
CA LEU A 106 -4.61 8.37 -21.48
C LEU A 106 -5.30 7.76 -20.25
N ALA A 107 -6.25 8.48 -19.63
CA ALA A 107 -7.00 7.96 -18.49
C ALA A 107 -7.80 6.69 -18.82
N LYS A 108 -8.31 6.55 -20.05
CA LYS A 108 -8.99 5.31 -20.49
C LYS A 108 -8.04 4.10 -20.50
N LEU A 109 -6.77 4.30 -20.83
CA LEU A 109 -5.76 3.24 -20.85
C LEU A 109 -5.33 2.78 -19.45
N LEU A 110 -5.59 3.61 -18.42
CA LEU A 110 -5.37 3.29 -17.02
C LEU A 110 -6.58 2.60 -16.36
N LYS A 111 -7.63 2.25 -17.12
CA LYS A 111 -8.78 1.52 -16.56
C LYS A 111 -8.31 0.17 -16.03
N GLY A 112 -8.60 -0.10 -14.75
CA GLY A 112 -8.16 -1.32 -14.06
C GLY A 112 -6.79 -1.21 -13.39
N PHE A 113 -6.09 -0.09 -13.54
CA PHE A 113 -4.89 0.22 -12.78
C PHE A 113 -5.22 0.99 -11.50
N ASN A 114 -4.47 0.69 -10.44
CA ASN A 114 -4.49 1.42 -9.18
C ASN A 114 -3.29 2.36 -9.12
N LYS A 115 -3.51 3.63 -8.77
CA LYS A 115 -2.40 4.58 -8.54
C LYS A 115 -1.66 4.18 -7.25
N ILE A 116 -0.36 3.96 -7.35
CA ILE A 116 0.50 3.55 -6.22
C ILE A 116 1.35 4.70 -5.67
N GLY A 117 1.50 5.79 -6.41
CA GLY A 117 2.19 6.97 -5.90
C GLY A 117 2.57 7.98 -6.99
N THR A 118 3.40 8.94 -6.60
CA THR A 118 3.98 9.96 -7.48
C THR A 118 5.49 10.08 -7.23
N ARG A 119 6.25 10.33 -8.29
CA ARG A 119 7.70 10.60 -8.23
C ARG A 119 8.03 11.77 -9.15
N GLY A 120 8.31 12.93 -8.56
CA GLY A 120 8.48 14.16 -9.34
C GLY A 120 7.18 14.52 -10.08
N ASN A 121 7.26 14.65 -11.40
CA ASN A 121 6.12 14.91 -12.29
C ASN A 121 5.46 13.63 -12.84
N ALA A 122 5.88 12.44 -12.38
CA ALA A 122 5.35 11.17 -12.83
C ALA A 122 4.36 10.58 -11.81
N GLU A 123 3.24 10.07 -12.29
CA GLU A 123 2.30 9.26 -11.55
C GLU A 123 2.55 7.79 -11.85
N VAL A 124 2.57 6.95 -10.83
CA VAL A 124 2.87 5.52 -10.96
C VAL A 124 1.64 4.71 -10.60
N TYR A 125 1.39 3.67 -11.37
CA TYR A 125 0.20 2.83 -11.33
C TYR A 125 0.59 1.35 -11.41
N SER A 126 -0.28 0.46 -10.92
CA SER A 126 -0.13 -0.99 -11.05
C SER A 126 -1.46 -1.68 -11.36
N ASN A 127 -1.39 -2.76 -12.15
CA ASN A 127 -2.47 -3.71 -12.35
C ASN A 127 -1.96 -5.10 -11.96
N THR A 128 -2.36 -5.57 -10.77
CA THR A 128 -1.95 -6.87 -10.22
C THR A 128 -2.50 -8.06 -11.00
N LYS A 129 -3.66 -7.92 -11.65
CA LYS A 129 -4.26 -9.00 -12.46
C LYS A 129 -3.44 -9.26 -13.72
N SER A 130 -3.01 -8.21 -14.40
CA SER A 130 -2.22 -8.31 -15.64
C SER A 130 -0.70 -8.29 -15.42
N GLY A 131 -0.23 -8.24 -14.16
CA GLY A 131 1.20 -8.10 -13.86
C GLY A 131 1.85 -6.92 -14.58
N THR A 132 1.17 -5.78 -14.67
CA THR A 132 1.63 -4.60 -15.42
C THR A 132 1.75 -3.35 -14.56
N ALA A 133 2.89 -2.68 -14.62
CA ALA A 133 3.09 -1.37 -14.02
C ALA A 133 2.94 -0.31 -15.11
N ALA A 134 2.41 0.86 -14.73
CA ALA A 134 2.26 1.98 -15.64
C ALA A 134 2.78 3.28 -15.02
N MET A 135 3.34 4.15 -15.84
CA MET A 135 3.84 5.46 -15.42
C MET A 135 3.36 6.53 -16.39
N LEU A 136 2.65 7.52 -15.87
CA LEU A 136 2.20 8.69 -16.60
C LEU A 136 3.08 9.88 -16.24
N SER A 137 3.78 10.46 -17.21
CA SER A 137 4.61 11.66 -17.02
C SER A 137 4.30 12.72 -18.07
N SER A 138 4.80 13.94 -17.87
CA SER A 138 4.68 15.01 -18.88
C SER A 138 5.96 15.83 -18.97
N ALA A 139 6.41 16.13 -20.19
CA ALA A 139 7.63 16.91 -20.44
C ALA A 139 7.47 17.79 -21.68
N TYR A 140 8.27 18.86 -21.76
CA TYR A 140 8.37 19.67 -22.97
C TYR A 140 9.30 19.02 -23.98
N GLY A 141 8.85 18.94 -25.24
CA GLY A 141 9.68 18.56 -26.37
C GLY A 141 10.61 19.69 -26.79
N SER A 142 11.60 19.36 -27.63
CA SER A 142 12.54 20.34 -28.21
C SER A 142 11.86 21.36 -29.14
N ASP A 143 10.63 21.07 -29.57
CA ASP A 143 9.75 21.95 -30.33
C ASP A 143 8.95 22.94 -29.45
N GLY A 144 9.14 22.88 -28.12
CA GLY A 144 8.42 23.72 -27.16
C GLY A 144 7.00 23.25 -26.83
N ARG A 145 6.54 22.13 -27.40
CA ARG A 145 5.22 21.55 -27.10
C ARG A 145 5.30 20.66 -25.88
N MET A 146 4.21 20.58 -25.12
CA MET A 146 4.13 19.70 -23.96
C MET A 146 3.57 18.35 -24.39
N TYR A 147 4.23 17.27 -24.01
CA TYR A 147 3.82 15.90 -24.29
C TYR A 147 3.52 15.18 -22.97
N ALA A 148 2.52 14.31 -23.02
CA ALA A 148 2.24 13.34 -21.97
C ALA A 148 2.63 11.95 -22.45
N THR A 149 3.35 11.21 -21.61
CA THR A 149 3.85 9.87 -21.92
C THR A 149 3.29 8.89 -20.91
N LEU A 150 2.57 7.88 -21.38
CA LEU A 150 2.12 6.74 -20.58
C LEU A 150 2.93 5.52 -20.98
N SER A 151 3.77 5.04 -20.06
CA SER A 151 4.64 3.87 -20.25
C SER A 151 4.09 2.68 -19.49
N PHE A 152 4.11 1.50 -20.10
CA PHE A 152 3.73 0.22 -19.52
C PHE A 152 4.93 -0.72 -19.53
N ALA A 153 5.10 -1.49 -18.46
CA ALA A 153 6.12 -2.52 -18.36
C ALA A 153 5.59 -3.72 -17.55
N PRO A 154 6.07 -4.94 -17.81
CA PRO A 154 5.74 -6.07 -16.95
C PRO A 154 6.29 -5.80 -15.55
N TYR A 155 5.49 -6.10 -14.53
CA TYR A 155 5.99 -6.29 -13.19
C TYR A 155 5.46 -7.62 -12.66
N THR A 156 6.35 -8.37 -12.02
CA THR A 156 5.92 -9.48 -11.19
C THR A 156 5.58 -8.87 -9.83
N PRO A 157 4.31 -8.84 -9.40
CA PRO A 157 4.03 -8.60 -8.00
C PRO A 157 4.83 -9.63 -7.21
N SER A 158 5.48 -9.23 -6.11
CA SER A 158 6.06 -10.19 -5.18
C SER A 158 5.03 -11.28 -4.95
N LYS A 159 5.37 -12.55 -5.25
CA LYS A 159 4.42 -13.66 -5.18
C LYS A 159 3.68 -13.57 -3.85
N VAL A 160 2.35 -13.57 -3.92
CA VAL A 160 1.53 -13.92 -2.77
C VAL A 160 1.77 -15.41 -2.57
N ASP A 161 2.81 -15.75 -1.81
CA ASP A 161 3.03 -17.12 -1.42
C ASP A 161 1.81 -17.54 -0.58
N ASN A 162 1.02 -18.48 -1.08
CA ASN A 162 -0.09 -19.11 -0.33
C ASN A 162 0.41 -19.85 0.93
N ALA A 163 1.73 -19.90 1.17
CA ALA A 163 2.31 -20.27 2.46
C ALA A 163 1.94 -19.28 3.58
N ASP A 164 1.56 -18.03 3.25
CA ASP A 164 1.16 -17.00 4.22
C ASP A 164 -0.24 -17.21 4.80
N ASP A 165 -1.08 -18.08 4.20
CA ASP A 165 -2.39 -18.39 4.76
C ASP A 165 -2.29 -19.13 6.11
N ASN A 166 -1.20 -19.89 6.31
CA ASN A 166 -0.91 -20.60 7.57
C ASN A 166 -0.12 -19.78 8.58
N LEU A 167 0.34 -18.57 8.22
CA LEU A 167 1.07 -17.70 9.15
C LEU A 167 0.08 -16.86 9.98
N ASP A 168 0.41 -16.56 11.23
CA ASP A 168 -0.45 -15.73 12.09
C ASP A 168 -0.34 -14.23 11.79
N TYR A 169 0.42 -13.86 10.75
CA TYR A 169 0.64 -12.48 10.30
C TYR A 169 0.39 -12.34 8.80
N VAL A 170 0.36 -11.09 8.34
CA VAL A 170 0.37 -10.70 6.93
C VAL A 170 1.48 -9.66 6.76
N ASP A 171 2.34 -9.87 5.76
CA ASP A 171 3.24 -8.83 5.30
C ASP A 171 2.46 -7.83 4.42
N LEU A 172 2.33 -6.59 4.89
CA LEU A 172 1.63 -5.52 4.17
C LEU A 172 2.57 -4.73 3.24
N GLY A 173 3.85 -5.06 3.16
CA GLY A 173 4.86 -4.27 2.48
C GLY A 173 5.29 -3.05 3.30
N LEU A 174 5.24 -3.17 4.62
CA LEU A 174 5.68 -2.16 5.61
C LEU A 174 6.99 -2.61 6.27
N SER A 175 7.48 -1.88 7.28
CA SER A 175 8.69 -2.27 8.02
C SER A 175 8.54 -3.53 8.89
N VAL A 176 7.30 -3.95 9.20
CA VAL A 176 6.98 -5.14 10.02
C VAL A 176 5.78 -5.89 9.46
N LYS A 177 5.67 -7.17 9.81
CA LYS A 177 4.47 -7.97 9.53
C LYS A 177 3.43 -7.75 10.62
N TRP A 178 2.17 -7.62 10.22
CA TRP A 178 1.05 -7.35 11.13
C TRP A 178 0.26 -8.63 11.41
N ALA A 179 -0.11 -8.87 12.67
CA ALA A 179 -0.94 -10.03 13.02
C ALA A 179 -2.29 -10.01 12.28
N LYS A 180 -2.79 -11.20 11.92
CA LYS A 180 -4.14 -11.36 11.35
C LYS A 180 -5.25 -11.01 12.32
N CYS A 181 -5.00 -11.17 13.62
CA CYS A 181 -5.99 -11.03 14.70
C CYS A 181 -5.50 -10.06 15.79
N ASN A 182 -6.45 -9.43 16.51
CA ASN A 182 -6.13 -8.77 17.77
C ASN A 182 -5.58 -9.82 18.75
N LEU A 183 -4.74 -9.40 19.70
CA LEU A 183 -4.23 -10.29 20.72
C LEU A 183 -5.38 -10.93 21.51
N GLY A 184 -5.39 -12.26 21.61
CA GLY A 184 -6.46 -13.03 22.25
C GLY A 184 -7.68 -13.33 21.36
N ALA A 185 -7.73 -12.84 20.11
CA ALA A 185 -8.79 -13.15 19.16
C ALA A 185 -8.46 -14.42 18.35
N SER A 186 -9.45 -15.29 18.16
CA SER A 186 -9.33 -16.50 17.33
C SER A 186 -9.61 -16.27 15.84
N ALA A 187 -10.17 -15.11 15.48
CA ALA A 187 -10.47 -14.73 14.10
C ALA A 187 -10.31 -13.20 13.91
N PRO A 188 -10.07 -12.71 12.68
CA PRO A 188 -9.75 -11.30 12.42
C PRO A 188 -10.80 -10.30 12.91
N GLU A 189 -12.07 -10.66 12.82
CA GLU A 189 -13.23 -9.86 13.20
C GLU A 189 -13.55 -9.91 14.70
N MET A 190 -13.01 -10.89 15.42
CA MET A 190 -13.24 -11.02 16.85
C MET A 190 -12.45 -9.97 17.63
N ALA A 191 -13.05 -9.48 18.71
CA ALA A 191 -12.48 -8.35 19.43
C ALA A 191 -11.10 -8.64 20.02
N GLY A 192 -10.94 -9.85 20.58
CA GLY A 192 -9.79 -10.22 21.38
C GLY A 192 -9.84 -9.62 22.77
N ASP A 193 -8.68 -9.58 23.41
CA ASP A 193 -8.54 -9.16 24.80
C ASP A 193 -8.20 -7.68 24.91
N TYR A 194 -8.65 -7.08 26.02
CA TYR A 194 -8.40 -5.69 26.36
C TYR A 194 -7.31 -5.64 27.42
N TYR A 195 -6.40 -4.67 27.29
CA TYR A 195 -5.28 -4.49 28.21
C TYR A 195 -5.18 -3.02 28.60
N SER A 196 -4.87 -2.75 29.87
CA SER A 196 -4.29 -1.46 30.24
C SER A 196 -2.86 -1.39 29.67
N TRP A 197 -2.41 -0.21 29.29
CA TRP A 197 -1.08 -0.03 28.69
C TRP A 197 0.02 -0.46 29.67
N SER A 198 1.06 -1.15 29.22
CA SER A 198 2.14 -1.69 30.06
C SER A 198 1.71 -2.80 31.07
N GLU A 199 0.47 -3.29 31.01
CA GLU A 199 0.01 -4.47 31.73
C GLU A 199 -0.16 -5.66 30.79
N VAL A 200 0.27 -6.85 31.24
CA VAL A 200 0.27 -8.08 30.43
C VAL A 200 -0.88 -9.04 30.77
N LYS A 201 -1.75 -8.66 31.72
CA LYS A 201 -2.91 -9.45 32.13
C LYS A 201 -4.19 -8.64 31.90
N THR A 202 -5.25 -9.34 31.52
CA THR A 202 -6.58 -8.74 31.37
C THR A 202 -7.25 -8.53 32.72
N LYS A 203 -8.26 -7.65 32.75
CA LYS A 203 -9.06 -7.30 33.93
C LYS A 203 -10.55 -7.31 33.60
N SER A 204 -11.38 -7.44 34.63
CA SER A 204 -12.84 -7.31 34.53
C SER A 204 -13.32 -5.84 34.56
N SER A 205 -12.47 -4.93 35.05
CA SER A 205 -12.73 -3.49 35.11
C SER A 205 -11.44 -2.72 34.79
N TYR A 206 -11.56 -1.62 34.05
CA TYR A 206 -10.41 -0.80 33.61
C TYR A 206 -10.56 0.63 34.12
N TRP A 207 -9.87 0.95 35.22
CA TRP A 207 -9.92 2.28 35.82
C TRP A 207 -8.59 2.65 36.44
N GLN A 208 -8.35 3.95 36.66
CA GLN A 208 -7.09 4.43 37.22
C GLN A 208 -6.76 3.82 38.60
N SER A 209 -7.78 3.55 39.43
CA SER A 209 -7.59 2.94 40.76
C SER A 209 -7.12 1.49 40.74
N ASN A 210 -7.15 0.81 39.59
CA ASN A 210 -6.65 -0.56 39.43
C ASN A 210 -5.61 -0.67 38.32
N TYR A 211 -5.01 0.46 37.94
CA TYR A 211 -3.91 0.51 36.99
C TYR A 211 -2.58 0.38 37.73
N ALA A 212 -1.74 -0.56 37.31
CA ALA A 212 -0.55 -0.97 38.06
C ALA A 212 0.52 0.13 38.24
N TYR A 213 0.44 1.20 37.45
CA TYR A 213 1.41 2.30 37.43
C TYR A 213 0.74 3.66 37.69
N CYS A 214 -0.35 3.66 38.46
CA CYS A 214 -1.00 4.86 38.96
C CYS A 214 -1.13 4.78 40.48
N ASP A 215 -0.49 5.73 41.14
CA ASP A 215 -0.61 5.93 42.58
C ASP A 215 -1.65 7.02 42.85
N ASP A 216 -2.55 6.76 43.81
CA ASP A 216 -3.48 7.75 44.38
C ASP A 216 -2.84 8.32 45.67
N PRO A 217 -2.11 9.44 45.60
CA PRO A 217 -1.63 10.15 46.78
C PRO A 217 -2.80 10.56 47.68
N VAL A 218 -2.47 10.84 48.94
CA VAL A 218 -3.33 11.26 50.06
C VAL A 218 -4.40 12.34 49.73
N TYR A 219 -4.31 13.03 48.58
CA TYR A 219 -5.28 14.00 48.10
C TYR A 219 -6.24 13.39 47.07
N GLN A 220 -7.50 13.26 47.46
CA GLN A 220 -8.58 12.77 46.59
C GLN A 220 -8.55 13.47 45.22
N ASN A 221 -8.40 12.69 44.15
CA ASN A 221 -8.43 13.08 42.73
C ASN A 221 -7.13 13.64 42.11
N VAL A 222 -5.97 13.46 42.74
CA VAL A 222 -4.67 13.65 42.07
C VAL A 222 -4.10 12.27 41.77
N TYR A 223 -3.65 12.00 40.54
CA TYR A 223 -3.11 10.71 40.15
C TYR A 223 -1.68 10.88 39.63
N PHE A 224 -0.76 10.05 40.11
CA PHE A 224 0.63 10.05 39.66
C PHE A 224 0.94 8.79 38.86
N TYR A 225 1.44 8.96 37.65
CA TYR A 225 1.78 7.86 36.77
C TYR A 225 3.28 7.59 36.79
N SER A 226 3.65 6.32 36.90
CA SER A 226 5.03 5.87 37.12
C SER A 226 5.37 4.65 36.27
N ASN A 227 5.08 4.71 34.96
CA ASN A 227 5.37 3.59 34.06
C ASN A 227 6.87 3.26 34.01
N PRO A 228 7.24 1.97 33.87
CA PRO A 228 8.63 1.55 33.88
C PRO A 228 9.41 2.10 32.68
N LEU A 229 8.75 2.20 31.53
CA LEU A 229 9.32 2.63 30.25
C LEU A 229 8.33 3.54 29.51
N SER A 230 8.84 4.43 28.67
CA SER A 230 8.06 5.20 27.69
C SER A 230 7.89 4.46 26.36
N ASN A 231 8.69 3.41 26.13
CA ASN A 231 8.51 2.45 25.04
C ASN A 231 8.63 1.02 25.61
N ILE A 232 7.55 0.26 25.54
CA ILE A 232 7.48 -1.11 26.09
C ILE A 232 7.70 -2.20 25.03
N SER A 233 7.92 -1.85 23.75
CA SER A 233 7.95 -2.82 22.65
C SER A 233 8.96 -3.94 22.89
N GLY A 234 8.51 -5.20 22.87
CA GLY A 234 9.37 -6.37 23.06
C GLY A 234 9.73 -6.68 24.52
N GLU A 235 9.32 -5.84 25.47
CA GLU A 235 9.66 -6.03 26.88
C GLU A 235 8.65 -6.96 27.55
N ARG A 236 9.01 -8.24 27.69
CA ARG A 236 8.10 -9.31 28.15
C ARG A 236 7.30 -9.01 29.42
N ARG A 237 7.80 -8.16 30.34
CA ARG A 237 7.10 -7.79 31.58
C ARG A 237 6.00 -6.75 31.38
N TYR A 238 6.04 -6.02 30.27
CA TYR A 238 5.22 -4.82 30.03
C TYR A 238 4.47 -4.87 28.70
N ASP A 239 4.98 -5.58 27.70
CA ASP A 239 4.37 -5.81 26.39
C ASP A 239 3.50 -7.07 26.41
N ALA A 240 2.19 -6.91 26.37
CA ALA A 240 1.25 -8.03 26.41
C ALA A 240 1.39 -8.98 25.22
N ALA A 241 1.74 -8.47 24.03
CA ALA A 241 1.93 -9.30 22.85
C ALA A 241 3.18 -10.17 23.00
N THR A 242 4.28 -9.61 23.49
CA THR A 242 5.51 -10.38 23.78
C THR A 242 5.28 -11.40 24.89
N ALA A 243 4.58 -11.00 25.95
CA ALA A 243 4.28 -11.87 27.09
C ALA A 243 3.47 -13.11 26.69
N THR A 244 2.54 -12.94 25.74
CA THR A 244 1.57 -13.95 25.33
C THR A 244 2.05 -14.80 24.17
N LEU A 245 2.58 -14.18 23.11
CA LEU A 245 2.95 -14.86 21.86
C LEU A 245 4.44 -15.25 21.81
N GLY A 246 5.26 -14.71 22.71
CA GLY A 246 6.67 -15.04 22.83
C GLY A 246 7.58 -14.31 21.84
N ALA A 247 8.76 -14.89 21.62
CA ALA A 247 9.85 -14.24 20.89
C ALA A 247 9.46 -13.82 19.47
N GLY A 248 9.83 -12.59 19.11
CA GLY A 248 9.58 -11.99 17.80
C GLY A 248 8.25 -11.24 17.69
N TRP A 249 7.28 -11.51 18.56
CA TRP A 249 6.01 -10.78 18.64
C TRP A 249 6.07 -9.66 19.66
N ARG A 250 5.46 -8.52 19.34
CA ARG A 250 5.43 -7.33 20.20
C ARG A 250 4.29 -6.38 19.83
N MET A 251 4.04 -5.39 20.67
CA MET A 251 3.20 -4.25 20.33
C MET A 251 3.88 -3.37 19.27
N PRO A 252 3.11 -2.79 18.32
CA PRO A 252 3.67 -1.89 17.31
C PRO A 252 4.19 -0.62 17.97
N THR A 253 5.34 -0.13 17.50
CA THR A 253 5.86 1.19 17.88
C THR A 253 5.03 2.30 17.27
N ARG A 254 5.24 3.54 17.72
CA ARG A 254 4.61 4.73 17.16
C ARG A 254 4.92 4.90 15.67
N ASN A 255 6.16 4.63 15.25
CA ASN A 255 6.56 4.78 13.85
C ASN A 255 5.89 3.73 12.96
N GLU A 256 5.79 2.49 13.42
CA GLU A 256 5.07 1.42 12.68
C GLU A 256 3.57 1.69 12.60
N ALA A 257 2.99 2.26 13.66
CA ALA A 257 1.61 2.75 13.64
C ALA A 257 1.41 3.84 12.57
N ILE A 258 2.32 4.82 12.49
CA ILE A 258 2.32 5.87 11.46
C ILE A 258 2.44 5.25 10.05
N GLU A 259 3.30 4.27 9.86
CA GLU A 259 3.40 3.54 8.57
C GLU A 259 2.08 2.88 8.19
N LEU A 260 1.41 2.17 9.11
CA LEU A 260 0.11 1.57 8.84
C LEU A 260 -0.96 2.62 8.50
N ILE A 261 -0.96 3.75 9.21
CA ILE A 261 -1.94 4.83 9.01
C ILE A 261 -1.77 5.49 7.64
N TYR A 262 -0.55 5.88 7.27
CA TYR A 262 -0.31 6.76 6.12
C TYR A 262 0.12 6.04 4.85
N ASN A 263 0.63 4.81 4.93
CA ASN A 263 1.08 4.05 3.75
C ASN A 263 0.08 2.98 3.31
N CYS A 264 -1.01 2.75 4.05
CA CYS A 264 -2.05 1.79 3.68
C CYS A 264 -3.33 2.49 3.25
N ASN A 265 -4.12 1.81 2.41
CA ASN A 265 -5.49 2.20 2.11
C ASN A 265 -6.45 1.60 3.16
N TRP A 266 -7.32 2.43 3.71
CA TRP A 266 -8.31 2.05 4.70
C TRP A 266 -9.72 2.15 4.12
N GLU A 267 -10.40 1.01 4.04
CA GLU A 267 -11.78 0.92 3.56
C GLU A 267 -12.67 0.37 4.67
N GLN A 268 -13.68 1.14 5.07
CA GLN A 268 -14.66 0.65 6.04
C GLN A 268 -15.51 -0.44 5.42
N THR A 269 -15.65 -1.58 6.10
CA THR A 269 -16.38 -2.74 5.62
C THR A 269 -16.93 -3.57 6.80
N GLU A 270 -17.56 -4.69 6.50
CA GLU A 270 -18.06 -5.64 7.47
C GLU A 270 -17.51 -7.04 7.16
N MET A 271 -17.14 -7.78 8.20
CA MET A 271 -16.71 -9.18 8.12
C MET A 271 -17.53 -9.96 9.15
N ASN A 272 -18.32 -10.92 8.68
CA ASN A 272 -19.24 -11.71 9.53
C ASN A 272 -20.12 -10.82 10.43
N ASP A 273 -20.75 -9.79 9.83
CA ASP A 273 -21.60 -8.78 10.50
C ASP A 273 -20.90 -7.93 11.57
N ILE A 274 -19.57 -8.02 11.69
CA ILE A 274 -18.77 -7.14 12.53
C ILE A 274 -18.19 -6.02 11.67
N ARG A 275 -18.49 -4.78 12.07
CA ARG A 275 -17.95 -3.58 11.44
C ARG A 275 -16.47 -3.41 11.73
N GLY A 276 -15.73 -2.99 10.71
CA GLY A 276 -14.30 -2.75 10.80
C GLY A 276 -13.73 -2.12 9.54
N TYR A 277 -12.43 -2.30 9.37
CA TYR A 277 -11.68 -1.73 8.26
C TYR A 277 -10.85 -2.81 7.58
N LYS A 278 -10.97 -2.88 6.26
CA LYS A 278 -10.00 -3.56 5.41
C LYS A 278 -8.83 -2.60 5.20
N VAL A 279 -7.66 -2.99 5.70
CA VAL A 279 -6.42 -2.22 5.60
C VAL A 279 -5.53 -2.90 4.59
N THR A 280 -5.29 -2.25 3.45
CA THR A 280 -4.51 -2.80 2.33
C THR A 280 -3.18 -2.07 2.22
N GLY A 281 -2.07 -2.79 2.31
CA GLY A 281 -0.72 -2.22 2.26
C GLY A 281 -0.21 -1.96 0.84
N PRO A 282 0.97 -1.31 0.70
CA PRO A 282 1.57 -1.00 -0.61
C PRO A 282 1.78 -2.20 -1.53
N ASN A 283 1.94 -3.40 -0.95
CA ASN A 283 2.11 -4.63 -1.73
C ASN A 283 0.78 -5.27 -2.19
N GLY A 284 -0.37 -4.65 -1.90
CA GLY A 284 -1.70 -5.13 -2.27
C GLY A 284 -2.30 -6.18 -1.33
N ARG A 285 -1.57 -6.64 -0.31
CA ARG A 285 -2.09 -7.55 0.72
C ARG A 285 -2.88 -6.78 1.77
N SER A 286 -3.82 -7.45 2.45
CA SER A 286 -4.72 -6.78 3.40
C SER A 286 -4.97 -7.55 4.69
N ILE A 287 -5.26 -6.83 5.77
CA ILE A 287 -5.82 -7.34 7.03
C ILE A 287 -7.18 -6.71 7.31
N PHE A 288 -7.98 -7.36 8.16
CA PHE A 288 -9.20 -6.78 8.72
C PHE A 288 -8.96 -6.35 10.17
N ILE A 289 -9.37 -5.13 10.51
CA ILE A 289 -9.30 -4.59 11.87
C ILE A 289 -10.71 -4.20 12.33
N PRO A 290 -11.29 -4.89 13.32
CA PRO A 290 -12.65 -4.63 13.81
C PRO A 290 -12.72 -3.34 14.65
N GLU A 291 -13.89 -2.71 14.66
CA GLU A 291 -14.21 -1.56 15.52
C GLU A 291 -14.55 -2.04 16.94
N THR A 292 -13.52 -2.36 17.73
CA THR A 292 -13.68 -3.00 19.05
C THR A 292 -13.82 -2.02 20.21
N GLY A 293 -13.59 -0.73 19.97
CA GLY A 293 -13.68 0.29 21.00
C GLY A 293 -12.68 0.15 22.12
N LEU A 294 -13.05 0.73 23.25
CA LEU A 294 -12.30 0.68 24.50
C LEU A 294 -13.25 0.36 25.66
N LYS A 295 -12.70 -0.24 26.71
CA LYS A 295 -13.41 -0.53 27.97
C LYS A 295 -12.99 0.47 29.05
N LYS A 296 -14.00 1.04 29.72
CA LYS A 296 -13.83 1.88 30.92
C LYS A 296 -14.66 1.29 32.05
N GLN A 297 -14.05 1.17 33.22
CA GLN A 297 -14.67 0.52 34.38
C GLN A 297 -15.15 -0.90 33.98
N ASN A 298 -16.28 -1.34 34.52
CA ASN A 298 -16.96 -2.59 34.17
C ASN A 298 -17.98 -2.43 33.03
N LYS A 299 -17.89 -1.36 32.23
CA LYS A 299 -18.85 -1.07 31.16
C LYS A 299 -18.54 -1.89 29.89
N LYS A 300 -19.56 -2.04 29.05
CA LYS A 300 -19.38 -2.57 27.69
C LYS A 300 -18.41 -1.69 26.90
N ALA A 301 -17.70 -2.31 25.96
CA ALA A 301 -16.80 -1.57 25.07
C ALA A 301 -17.58 -0.59 24.19
N THR A 302 -16.93 0.50 23.80
CA THR A 302 -17.44 1.40 22.74
C THR A 302 -17.31 0.74 21.36
N SER A 303 -17.65 1.46 20.27
CA SER A 303 -17.71 0.90 18.92
C SER A 303 -16.88 1.69 17.89
N ASN A 304 -15.66 2.11 18.26
CA ASN A 304 -14.73 2.81 17.37
C ASN A 304 -13.40 2.06 17.32
N LEU A 305 -12.69 2.08 16.19
CA LEU A 305 -11.37 1.46 16.11
C LEU A 305 -10.38 2.18 17.05
N ARG A 306 -9.79 1.41 17.97
CA ARG A 306 -8.70 1.81 18.85
C ARG A 306 -7.75 0.63 19.04
N LEU A 307 -6.46 0.85 18.81
CA LEU A 307 -5.40 -0.12 19.08
C LEU A 307 -4.26 0.55 19.84
N TRP A 308 -3.74 -0.11 20.86
CA TRP A 308 -2.54 0.38 21.54
C TRP A 308 -1.31 0.33 20.64
N THR A 309 -0.45 1.34 20.77
CA THR A 309 0.97 1.26 20.40
C THR A 309 1.83 1.06 21.65
N SER A 310 3.09 0.71 21.47
CA SER A 310 4.04 0.46 22.56
C SER A 310 4.62 1.73 23.18
N GLN A 311 4.24 2.93 22.73
CA GLN A 311 4.90 4.17 23.14
C GLN A 311 3.95 5.15 23.83
N ALA A 312 4.51 5.91 24.76
CA ALA A 312 3.94 7.09 25.38
C ALA A 312 4.95 8.24 25.28
N MET A 313 4.48 9.48 25.44
CA MET A 313 5.36 10.66 25.39
C MET A 313 6.45 10.60 26.48
N SER A 314 6.09 10.15 27.69
CA SER A 314 7.00 9.90 28.79
C SER A 314 6.51 8.78 29.73
N LYS A 315 7.34 8.45 30.72
CA LYS A 315 7.00 7.49 31.78
C LYS A 315 5.91 8.00 32.72
N THR A 316 5.76 9.32 32.84
CA THR A 316 4.86 9.97 33.80
C THR A 316 3.57 10.50 33.17
N ASP A 317 3.42 10.36 31.85
CA ASP A 317 2.17 10.74 31.18
C ASP A 317 1.04 9.78 31.49
N GLU A 318 -0.18 10.31 31.59
CA GLU A 318 -1.39 9.51 31.75
C GLU A 318 -1.83 8.84 30.44
N TYR A 319 -1.37 9.35 29.28
CA TYR A 319 -1.72 8.87 27.95
C TYR A 319 -0.61 8.02 27.30
N ALA A 320 -1.02 7.08 26.46
CA ALA A 320 -0.17 6.42 25.48
C ALA A 320 -0.74 6.56 24.07
N TYR A 321 0.12 6.42 23.06
CA TYR A 321 -0.30 6.56 21.66
C TYR A 321 -1.15 5.36 21.21
N THR A 322 -2.16 5.64 20.38
CA THR A 322 -3.06 4.66 19.77
C THR A 322 -3.14 4.84 18.26
N ILE A 323 -3.46 3.77 17.55
CA ILE A 323 -4.03 3.85 16.20
C ILE A 323 -5.53 3.97 16.37
N SER A 324 -6.14 4.90 15.66
CA SER A 324 -7.56 5.13 15.82
C SER A 324 -8.25 5.78 14.64
N MET A 325 -9.58 5.72 14.61
CA MET A 325 -10.35 6.41 13.59
C MET A 325 -10.82 7.79 14.07
N ASN A 326 -10.45 8.85 13.35
CA ASN A 326 -10.95 10.18 13.60
C ASN A 326 -12.47 10.23 13.32
N TYR A 327 -13.26 10.61 14.32
CA TYR A 327 -14.72 10.58 14.18
C TYR A 327 -15.25 11.56 13.12
N VAL A 328 -14.60 12.71 12.93
CA VAL A 328 -15.04 13.78 12.04
C VAL A 328 -14.55 13.52 10.62
N LYS A 329 -13.25 13.27 10.46
CA LYS A 329 -12.61 13.06 9.15
C LYS A 329 -12.91 11.69 8.56
N LYS A 330 -13.28 10.70 9.40
CA LYS A 330 -13.41 9.29 9.02
C LYS A 330 -12.11 8.73 8.41
N GLU A 331 -10.98 9.19 8.95
CA GLU A 331 -9.63 8.78 8.54
C GLU A 331 -8.86 8.22 9.74
N PRO A 332 -7.96 7.23 9.53
CA PRO A 332 -7.09 6.75 10.59
C PRO A 332 -6.12 7.84 11.03
N GLU A 333 -5.84 7.90 12.33
CA GLU A 333 -4.92 8.86 12.92
C GLU A 333 -4.16 8.25 14.11
N LEU A 334 -3.01 8.86 14.40
CA LEU A 334 -2.32 8.63 15.64
C LEU A 334 -3.02 9.42 16.74
N GLY A 335 -3.70 8.71 17.63
CA GLY A 335 -4.39 9.28 18.78
C GLY A 335 -3.63 9.04 20.08
N GLU A 336 -4.23 9.46 21.18
CA GLU A 336 -3.75 9.23 22.54
C GLU A 336 -4.92 8.80 23.41
N GLU A 337 -4.70 7.86 24.33
CA GLU A 337 -5.73 7.39 25.26
C GLU A 337 -5.15 7.12 26.64
N TRP A 338 -6.01 7.20 27.67
CA TRP A 338 -5.61 6.93 29.06
C TRP A 338 -5.09 5.51 29.21
N LYS A 339 -3.86 5.38 29.72
CA LYS A 339 -3.16 4.10 29.90
C LYS A 339 -3.94 3.10 30.75
N ALA A 340 -4.78 3.58 31.67
CA ALA A 340 -5.62 2.75 32.53
C ALA A 340 -6.78 2.05 31.79
N TRP A 341 -7.21 2.56 30.63
CA TRP A 341 -8.34 1.98 29.89
C TRP A 341 -7.96 0.68 29.20
N GLY A 342 -8.96 -0.19 29.02
CA GLY A 342 -8.79 -1.42 28.28
C GLY A 342 -8.91 -1.15 26.79
N ILE A 343 -7.85 -1.38 26.03
CA ILE A 343 -7.85 -1.29 24.56
C ILE A 343 -7.19 -2.56 24.00
N ASN A 344 -7.62 -2.98 22.81
CA ASN A 344 -7.03 -4.11 22.12
C ASN A 344 -5.62 -3.78 21.60
N ILE A 345 -4.85 -4.84 21.35
CA ILE A 345 -3.52 -4.79 20.76
C ILE A 345 -3.57 -5.56 19.46
N ARG A 346 -2.99 -5.01 18.39
CA ARG A 346 -2.71 -5.73 17.15
C ARG A 346 -1.21 -6.00 17.07
N PRO A 347 -0.74 -7.22 17.41
CA PRO A 347 0.69 -7.51 17.45
C PRO A 347 1.38 -7.36 16.10
N VAL A 348 2.69 -7.11 16.13
CA VAL A 348 3.57 -7.11 14.96
C VAL A 348 4.73 -8.08 15.15
N LYS A 349 5.33 -8.51 14.04
CA LYS A 349 6.46 -9.44 13.99
C LYS A 349 7.55 -8.93 13.03
N TYR A 350 8.81 -9.12 13.41
CA TYR A 350 9.98 -8.81 12.58
C TYR A 350 10.07 -9.69 11.32
#